data_AF-A0A8J4T5N8-F1
#
_entry.id   AF-A0A8J4T5N8-F1
#
_cell.length_a   1.000
_cell.length_b   1.000
_cell.length_c   1.000
_cell.angle_alpha   90.00
_cell.angle_beta   90.00
_cell.angle_gamma   90.00
#
_symmetry.space_group_name_H-M   'P 1'
#
loop_
_entity.id
_entity.type
_entity.pdbx_description
1 polymer ?
#
loop_
_entity_poly.entity_id
_entity_poly.type
_entity_poly.pdbx_seq_one_letter_code
_entity_poly.pdbx_strand_id
1 'polypeptide(L)'
;MSDSGNWCLIESDPGVFTELMKGFGAEGLECDEIYDLKETDRISDALGLVFLFKWDGVSGDDEKIIHNPKSKGLFFAKQVINNACATQAIINILLNLDDSEINLGETLTQFKSFVVDFDSSMKGTALSNSDKIRAVHNSFSNYQVFEFEDKASKKENDTYHFVGYIPVKGTLYELDGLKEGPVDHGVIPDNCSWVDYARPILEKRMQKCVDGNFNLMAVVPNRLSMYEKQLTQLRSTAGNKSADLIEELERNIANEKQKAASCRQENIRRRHNYLPLIIELLKILAEDSCLLESVNKAKTIGLERHKAKTISTKK
;
A
#
# COMPACT_ATOMS: atom_id res chain seq x y z
N MET A 1 25.31 -2.06 -14.06
CA MET A 1 25.33 -0.62 -14.38
C MET A 1 24.09 -0.02 -13.76
N SER A 2 24.17 1.17 -13.15
CA SER A 2 23.10 1.69 -12.30
C SER A 2 21.76 1.77 -13.05
N ASP A 3 20.74 1.15 -12.47
CA ASP A 3 19.35 1.05 -12.90
C ASP A 3 18.63 2.42 -12.80
N SER A 4 19.24 3.44 -13.40
CA SER A 4 19.16 4.84 -13.00
C SER A 4 17.81 5.51 -13.30
N GLY A 5 16.81 4.77 -13.78
CA GLY A 5 15.46 5.28 -14.09
C GLY A 5 14.31 4.30 -13.88
N ASN A 6 14.56 3.04 -13.47
CA ASN A 6 13.49 2.05 -13.37
C ASN A 6 12.79 2.06 -12.01
N TRP A 7 11.53 1.61 -11.98
CA TRP A 7 10.70 1.51 -10.77
C TRP A 7 10.37 0.03 -10.50
N CYS A 8 10.61 -0.43 -9.27
CA CYS A 8 10.34 -1.81 -8.89
C CYS A 8 8.84 -2.06 -8.61
N LEU A 9 8.40 -3.32 -8.66
CA LEU A 9 7.09 -3.67 -8.11
C LEU A 9 7.13 -3.60 -6.58
N ILE A 10 6.06 -3.07 -5.99
CA ILE A 10 5.89 -2.97 -4.54
C ILE A 10 4.84 -3.99 -4.10
N GLU A 11 5.18 -4.75 -3.06
CA GLU A 11 4.26 -5.66 -2.39
C GLU A 11 3.15 -4.87 -1.67
N SER A 12 1.91 -5.38 -1.70
CA SER A 12 0.78 -4.81 -0.99
C SER A 12 0.82 -5.17 0.49
N ASP A 13 1.72 -4.52 1.23
CA ASP A 13 1.93 -4.75 2.66
C ASP A 13 1.79 -3.43 3.44
N PRO A 14 1.00 -3.39 4.54
CA PRO A 14 0.79 -2.17 5.31
C PRO A 14 2.10 -1.65 5.93
N GLY A 15 3.02 -2.54 6.28
CA GLY A 15 4.34 -2.19 6.81
C GLY A 15 5.24 -1.51 5.78
N VAL A 16 5.22 -2.01 4.54
CA VAL A 16 5.92 -1.38 3.41
C VAL A 16 5.33 0.00 3.12
N PHE A 17 4.00 0.14 3.07
CA PHE A 17 3.34 1.42 2.82
C PHE A 17 3.59 2.45 3.93
N THR A 18 3.60 2.00 5.19
CA THR A 18 3.98 2.84 6.35
C THR A 18 5.39 3.39 6.22
N GLU A 19 6.36 2.53 5.89
CA GLU A 19 7.75 2.94 5.73
C GLU A 19 7.98 3.76 4.45
N LEU A 20 7.19 3.56 3.38
CA LEU A 20 7.19 4.42 2.19
C LEU A 20 6.77 5.85 2.54
N MET A 21 5.64 6.03 3.24
CA MET A 21 5.16 7.35 3.67
C MET A 21 6.20 8.07 4.51
N LYS A 22 6.76 7.35 5.49
CA LYS A 22 7.85 7.85 6.34
C LYS A 22 9.10 8.20 5.54
N GLY A 23 9.48 7.37 4.56
CA GLY A 23 10.62 7.62 3.68
C GLY A 23 10.45 8.85 2.79
N PHE A 24 9.22 9.14 2.35
CA PHE A 24 8.91 10.39 1.65
C PHE A 24 8.99 11.62 2.58
N GLY A 25 8.86 11.40 3.89
CA GLY A 25 8.95 12.43 4.93
C GLY A 25 7.62 12.72 5.62
N ALA A 26 6.54 12.02 5.26
CA ALA A 26 5.26 12.18 5.94
C ALA A 26 5.35 11.55 7.34
N GLU A 27 5.03 12.33 8.36
CA GLU A 27 5.12 11.93 9.77
C GLU A 27 3.74 11.72 10.39
N GLY A 28 3.69 10.90 11.43
CA GLY A 28 2.47 10.70 12.21
C GLY A 28 1.38 9.91 11.49
N LEU A 29 1.73 9.19 10.42
CA LEU A 29 0.84 8.33 9.65
C LEU A 29 1.33 6.88 9.64
N GLU A 30 0.39 5.95 9.51
CA GLU A 30 0.65 4.54 9.23
C GLU A 30 -0.41 3.97 8.29
N CYS A 31 -0.11 2.81 7.70
CA CYS A 31 -1.09 2.03 6.96
C CYS A 31 -1.53 0.82 7.79
N ASP A 32 -2.83 0.53 7.75
CA ASP A 32 -3.42 -0.67 8.35
C ASP A 32 -4.21 -1.45 7.30
N GLU A 33 -4.13 -2.76 7.36
CA GLU A 33 -4.84 -3.63 6.41
C GLU A 33 -6.29 -3.87 6.87
N ILE A 34 -7.23 -3.77 5.92
CA ILE A 34 -8.65 -3.96 6.16
C ILE A 34 -9.08 -5.34 5.68
N TYR A 35 -9.41 -6.20 6.64
CA TYR A 35 -9.90 -7.56 6.38
C TYR A 35 -11.43 -7.66 6.31
N ASP A 36 -12.15 -6.73 6.96
CA ASP A 36 -13.61 -6.71 6.99
C ASP A 36 -14.12 -5.26 6.95
N LEU A 37 -15.09 -5.01 6.06
CA LEU A 37 -15.78 -3.72 5.94
C LEU A 37 -17.07 -3.63 6.77
N LYS A 38 -17.44 -4.71 7.48
CA LYS A 38 -18.62 -4.71 8.36
C LYS A 38 -18.42 -3.87 9.62
N GLU A 39 -17.22 -3.88 10.19
CA GLU A 39 -16.84 -3.10 11.38
C GLU A 39 -16.05 -1.85 10.98
N THR A 40 -16.75 -0.81 10.52
CA THR A 40 -16.11 0.46 10.09
C THR A 40 -15.53 1.27 11.24
N ASP A 41 -15.90 0.96 12.49
CA ASP A 41 -15.39 1.65 13.70
C ASP A 41 -13.86 1.62 13.79
N ARG A 42 -13.23 0.50 13.40
CA ARG A 42 -11.76 0.33 13.46
C ARG A 42 -10.98 1.23 12.50
N ILE A 43 -11.67 1.70 11.47
CA ILE A 43 -11.11 2.56 10.41
C ILE A 43 -11.85 3.89 10.31
N SER A 44 -12.60 4.25 11.35
CA SER A 44 -13.39 5.48 11.40
C SER A 44 -12.53 6.76 11.29
N ASP A 45 -11.26 6.67 11.66
CA ASP A 45 -10.25 7.72 11.55
C ASP A 45 -9.33 7.57 10.33
N ALA A 46 -9.70 6.71 9.38
CA ALA A 46 -9.03 6.67 8.09
C ALA A 46 -9.06 8.05 7.45
N LEU A 47 -7.93 8.43 6.86
CA LEU A 47 -7.73 9.66 6.10
C LEU A 47 -7.84 9.41 4.59
N GLY A 48 -7.58 8.17 4.17
CA GLY A 48 -7.74 7.69 2.81
C GLY A 48 -7.63 6.17 2.76
N LEU A 49 -8.12 5.56 1.68
CA LEU A 49 -8.00 4.12 1.44
C LEU A 49 -7.18 3.86 0.20
N VAL A 50 -6.37 2.80 0.23
CA VAL A 50 -5.64 2.27 -0.93
C VAL A 50 -6.23 0.92 -1.26
N PHE A 51 -6.72 0.75 -2.49
CA PHE A 51 -7.31 -0.49 -2.96
C PHE A 51 -6.46 -1.08 -4.10
N LEU A 52 -6.08 -2.34 -3.96
CA LEU A 52 -5.40 -3.14 -4.97
C LEU A 52 -6.36 -4.16 -5.55
N PHE A 53 -6.40 -4.27 -6.87
CA PHE A 53 -7.20 -5.28 -7.58
C PHE A 53 -6.51 -5.73 -8.85
N LYS A 54 -6.91 -6.89 -9.37
CA LYS A 54 -6.47 -7.36 -10.69
C LYS A 54 -7.08 -6.47 -11.77
N TRP A 55 -6.24 -5.84 -12.58
CA TRP A 55 -6.66 -4.96 -13.66
C TRP A 55 -7.10 -5.78 -14.88
N ASP A 56 -8.29 -5.49 -15.39
CA ASP A 56 -8.92 -6.16 -16.54
C ASP A 56 -8.84 -5.34 -17.85
N GLY A 57 -8.21 -4.16 -17.82
CA GLY A 57 -8.09 -3.28 -18.98
C GLY A 57 -9.36 -2.51 -19.34
N VAL A 58 -10.47 -2.68 -18.61
CA VAL A 58 -11.76 -2.08 -18.94
C VAL A 58 -12.05 -0.91 -18.00
N SER A 59 -12.11 0.30 -18.54
CA SER A 59 -12.63 1.48 -17.83
C SER A 59 -14.17 1.47 -17.87
N GLY A 60 -14.84 1.83 -16.79
CA GLY A 60 -16.31 1.91 -16.77
C GLY A 60 -16.81 3.11 -17.56
N ASP A 61 -17.76 2.90 -18.48
CA ASP A 61 -18.31 3.97 -19.34
C ASP A 61 -19.15 5.04 -18.59
N ASP A 62 -19.63 4.73 -17.38
CA ASP A 62 -20.53 5.60 -16.58
C ASP A 62 -19.83 6.37 -15.44
N GLU A 63 -18.51 6.54 -15.50
CA GLU A 63 -17.76 7.20 -14.43
C GLU A 63 -17.79 8.73 -14.54
N LYS A 64 -18.05 9.42 -13.43
CA LYS A 64 -18.06 10.89 -13.36
C LYS A 64 -16.63 11.43 -13.21
N ILE A 65 -15.90 11.48 -14.31
CA ILE A 65 -14.50 11.95 -14.34
C ILE A 65 -14.42 13.49 -14.23
N ILE A 66 -13.57 13.97 -13.34
CA ILE A 66 -13.25 15.38 -13.16
C ILE A 66 -12.02 15.76 -14.00
N HIS A 67 -12.25 16.38 -15.16
CA HIS A 67 -11.17 16.77 -16.07
C HIS A 67 -10.28 17.92 -15.57
N ASN A 68 -10.77 18.75 -14.63
CA ASN A 68 -9.99 19.81 -14.01
C ASN A 68 -9.96 19.65 -12.47
N PRO A 69 -9.08 18.78 -11.93
CA PRO A 69 -9.02 18.48 -10.50
C PRO A 69 -8.74 19.73 -9.66
N LYS A 70 -7.90 20.65 -10.17
CA LYS A 70 -7.55 21.90 -9.48
C LYS A 70 -8.77 22.77 -9.18
N SER A 71 -9.79 22.76 -10.05
CA SER A 71 -11.04 23.50 -9.82
C SER A 71 -11.82 23.02 -8.58
N LYS A 72 -11.60 21.77 -8.15
CA LYS A 72 -12.15 21.20 -6.91
C LYS A 72 -11.20 21.34 -5.72
N GLY A 73 -9.99 21.84 -5.94
CA GLY A 73 -8.91 21.84 -4.96
C GLY A 73 -8.27 20.46 -4.77
N LEU A 74 -8.32 19.62 -5.80
CA LEU A 74 -7.74 18.28 -5.78
C LEU A 74 -6.34 18.29 -6.39
N PHE A 75 -5.42 17.60 -5.74
CA PHE A 75 -4.21 17.07 -6.35
C PHE A 75 -4.55 15.77 -7.09
N PHE A 76 -4.08 15.61 -8.33
CA PHE A 76 -4.19 14.36 -9.07
C PHE A 76 -3.06 14.27 -10.09
N ALA A 77 -2.25 13.22 -9.96
CA ALA A 77 -1.22 12.86 -10.92
C ALA A 77 -1.65 11.61 -11.70
N LYS A 78 -1.49 11.65 -13.03
CA LYS A 78 -1.65 10.49 -13.92
C LYS A 78 -0.39 9.64 -13.94
N GLN A 79 -0.57 8.34 -14.15
CA GLN A 79 0.53 7.39 -14.18
C GLN A 79 1.18 7.46 -15.55
N VAL A 80 2.48 7.72 -15.56
CA VAL A 80 3.28 7.87 -16.79
C VAL A 80 4.31 6.77 -16.95
N ILE A 81 4.52 5.96 -15.91
CA ILE A 81 5.50 4.88 -15.84
C ILE A 81 4.88 3.64 -15.21
N ASN A 82 5.36 2.47 -15.62
CA ASN A 82 4.93 1.20 -15.02
C ASN A 82 5.53 1.04 -13.60
N ASN A 83 4.90 0.20 -12.79
CA ASN A 83 5.33 -0.19 -11.44
C ASN A 83 5.33 0.92 -10.37
N ALA A 84 5.09 2.18 -10.72
CA ALA A 84 4.99 3.28 -9.75
C ALA A 84 3.60 3.43 -9.08
N CYS A 85 2.63 2.57 -9.44
CA CYS A 85 1.23 2.69 -9.02
C CYS A 85 1.05 2.77 -7.49
N ALA A 86 1.80 1.97 -6.72
CA ALA A 86 1.76 2.01 -5.25
C ALA A 86 2.13 3.40 -4.70
N THR A 87 3.28 3.94 -5.10
CA THR A 87 3.74 5.26 -4.69
C THR A 87 2.81 6.36 -5.15
N GLN A 88 2.29 6.25 -6.36
CA GLN A 88 1.38 7.23 -6.90
C GLN A 88 0.03 7.25 -6.18
N ALA A 89 -0.53 6.08 -5.82
CA ALA A 89 -1.74 5.99 -5.02
C ALA A 89 -1.55 6.68 -3.65
N ILE A 90 -0.44 6.38 -2.96
CA ILE A 90 -0.10 7.02 -1.67
C ILE A 90 0.04 8.53 -1.83
N ILE A 91 0.83 9.00 -2.81
CA ILE A 91 1.07 10.45 -2.99
C ILE A 91 -0.21 11.19 -3.41
N ASN A 92 -1.04 10.58 -4.25
CA ASN A 92 -2.35 11.13 -4.58
C ASN A 92 -3.21 11.30 -3.32
N ILE A 93 -3.17 10.38 -2.36
CA ILE A 93 -3.86 10.54 -1.07
C ILE A 93 -3.19 11.64 -0.24
N LEU A 94 -1.89 11.51 0.06
CA LEU A 94 -1.16 12.40 0.96
C LEU A 94 -1.27 13.87 0.55
N LEU A 95 -1.15 14.19 -0.74
CA LEU A 95 -1.17 15.57 -1.22
C LEU A 95 -2.58 16.18 -1.27
N ASN A 96 -3.62 15.41 -0.97
CA ASN A 96 -5.00 15.87 -0.76
C ASN A 96 -5.40 15.93 0.71
N LEU A 97 -4.55 15.46 1.64
CA LEU A 97 -4.78 15.62 3.07
C LEU A 97 -4.63 17.09 3.50
N ASP A 98 -5.22 17.43 4.65
CA ASP A 98 -5.12 18.77 5.21
C ASP A 98 -3.71 19.00 5.79
N ASP A 99 -2.97 19.91 5.16
CA ASP A 99 -1.60 20.28 5.56
C ASP A 99 -1.54 20.93 6.96
N SER A 100 -2.69 21.34 7.53
CA SER A 100 -2.75 21.85 8.90
C SER A 100 -2.79 20.76 9.97
N GLU A 101 -3.23 19.56 9.61
CA GLU A 101 -3.34 18.42 10.51
C GLU A 101 -2.18 17.42 10.32
N ILE A 102 -1.63 17.35 9.09
CA ILE A 102 -0.63 16.36 8.70
C ILE A 102 0.70 17.03 8.32
N ASN A 103 1.79 16.54 8.92
CA ASN A 103 3.14 16.92 8.50
C ASN A 103 3.59 16.06 7.30
N LEU A 104 3.52 16.63 6.09
CA LEU A 104 3.99 15.97 4.86
C LEU A 104 5.53 15.86 4.76
N GLY A 105 6.26 16.63 5.58
CA GLY A 105 7.71 16.74 5.49
C GLY A 105 8.19 17.52 4.27
N GLU A 106 9.47 17.90 4.30
CA GLU A 106 10.06 18.82 3.32
C GLU A 106 9.91 18.34 1.87
N THR A 107 10.15 17.05 1.59
CA THR A 107 10.12 16.50 0.22
C THR A 107 8.75 16.69 -0.44
N LEU A 108 7.69 16.28 0.25
CA LEU A 108 6.35 16.28 -0.31
C LEU A 108 5.79 17.70 -0.34
N THR A 109 6.09 18.54 0.65
CA THR A 109 5.73 19.97 0.64
C THR A 109 6.38 20.72 -0.52
N GLN A 110 7.68 20.50 -0.76
CA GLN A 110 8.39 21.09 -1.91
C GLN A 110 7.82 20.57 -3.23
N PHE A 111 7.58 19.26 -3.34
CA PHE A 111 7.00 18.66 -4.53
C PHE A 111 5.60 19.22 -4.84
N LYS A 112 4.71 19.29 -3.82
CA LYS A 112 3.35 19.86 -3.93
C LYS A 112 3.38 21.31 -4.43
N SER A 113 4.31 22.10 -3.90
CA SER A 113 4.52 23.50 -4.29
C SER A 113 5.04 23.62 -5.72
N PHE A 114 5.97 22.78 -6.12
CA PHE A 114 6.58 22.77 -7.46
C PHE A 114 5.55 22.49 -8.56
N VAL A 115 4.61 21.57 -8.32
CA VAL A 115 3.65 21.11 -9.33
C VAL A 115 2.25 21.74 -9.22
N VAL A 116 2.10 22.81 -8.43
CA VAL A 116 0.78 23.41 -8.12
C VAL A 116 0.01 23.87 -9.37
N ASP A 117 0.73 24.34 -10.39
CA ASP A 117 0.17 24.84 -11.65
C ASP A 117 0.19 23.82 -12.79
N PHE A 118 0.69 22.61 -12.53
CA PHE A 118 0.78 21.56 -13.53
C PHE A 118 -0.57 20.87 -13.74
N ASP A 119 -0.82 20.44 -14.98
CA ASP A 119 -1.88 19.48 -15.26
C ASP A 119 -1.54 18.08 -14.72
N SER A 120 -2.47 17.15 -14.80
CA SER A 120 -2.32 15.82 -14.20
C SER A 120 -1.25 14.96 -14.86
N SER A 121 -1.00 15.14 -16.17
CA SER A 121 0.06 14.43 -16.89
C SER A 121 1.44 14.99 -16.53
N MET A 122 1.57 16.32 -16.44
CA MET A 122 2.77 17.00 -15.99
C MET A 122 3.10 16.66 -14.53
N LYS A 123 2.10 16.57 -13.64
CA LYS A 123 2.26 16.08 -12.26
C LYS A 123 2.82 14.66 -12.23
N GLY A 124 2.27 13.77 -13.06
CA GLY A 124 2.77 12.41 -13.23
C GLY A 124 4.23 12.35 -13.68
N THR A 125 4.58 13.15 -14.68
CA THR A 125 5.94 13.26 -15.22
C THR A 125 6.93 13.84 -14.19
N ALA A 126 6.52 14.85 -13.44
CA ALA A 126 7.32 15.40 -12.35
C ALA A 126 7.55 14.35 -11.25
N LEU A 127 6.52 13.55 -10.93
CA LEU A 127 6.61 12.49 -9.94
C LEU A 127 7.59 11.39 -10.39
N SER A 128 7.49 10.92 -11.64
CA SER A 128 8.37 9.87 -12.17
C SER A 128 9.84 10.28 -12.20
N ASN A 129 10.11 11.59 -12.36
CA ASN A 129 11.45 12.17 -12.43
C ASN A 129 11.98 12.60 -11.06
N SER A 130 11.25 12.38 -9.97
CA SER A 130 11.72 12.70 -8.63
C SER A 130 12.66 11.62 -8.11
N ASP A 131 13.97 11.89 -8.17
CA ASP A 131 15.01 10.95 -7.71
C ASP A 131 14.85 10.57 -6.24
N LYS A 132 14.44 11.52 -5.38
CA LYS A 132 14.25 11.26 -3.95
C LYS A 132 13.09 10.30 -3.70
N ILE A 133 11.95 10.52 -4.36
CA ILE A 133 10.78 9.63 -4.24
C ILE A 133 11.10 8.26 -4.83
N ARG A 134 11.74 8.23 -6.00
CA ARG A 134 12.15 6.99 -6.66
C ARG A 134 13.15 6.18 -5.86
N ALA A 135 14.13 6.83 -5.22
CA ALA A 135 15.09 6.18 -4.34
C ALA A 135 14.41 5.54 -3.12
N VAL A 136 13.44 6.23 -2.50
CA VAL A 136 12.63 5.68 -1.41
C VAL A 136 11.83 4.48 -1.90
N HIS A 137 11.09 4.63 -3.00
CA HIS A 137 10.32 3.55 -3.62
C HIS A 137 11.18 2.29 -3.86
N ASN A 138 12.30 2.45 -4.59
CA ASN A 138 13.20 1.35 -4.91
C ASN A 138 13.92 0.77 -3.68
N SER A 139 13.96 1.47 -2.54
CA SER A 139 14.54 0.90 -1.31
C SER A 139 13.72 -0.25 -0.71
N PHE A 140 12.47 -0.40 -1.16
CA PHE A 140 11.55 -1.49 -0.81
C PHE A 140 11.41 -2.54 -1.91
N SER A 141 12.24 -2.48 -2.94
CA SER A 141 12.32 -3.57 -3.92
C SER A 141 12.74 -4.85 -3.22
N ASN A 142 12.07 -5.96 -3.53
CA ASN A 142 12.57 -7.29 -3.17
C ASN A 142 14.00 -7.45 -3.69
N TYR A 143 14.86 -8.13 -2.92
CA TYR A 143 16.22 -8.42 -3.38
C TYR A 143 16.15 -9.32 -4.63
N GLN A 144 16.39 -8.75 -5.80
CA GLN A 144 16.44 -9.50 -7.06
C GLN A 144 17.83 -10.13 -7.21
N VAL A 145 17.88 -11.45 -7.10
CA VAL A 145 19.13 -12.24 -7.17
C VAL A 145 19.65 -12.36 -8.61
N PHE A 146 18.77 -12.25 -9.60
CA PHE A 146 19.10 -12.39 -11.02
C PHE A 146 18.34 -11.35 -11.84
N GLU A 147 19.00 -10.75 -12.84
CA GLU A 147 18.33 -10.09 -13.96
C GLU A 147 17.73 -11.19 -14.84
N PHE A 148 16.48 -11.58 -14.56
CA PHE A 148 15.76 -12.38 -15.54
C PHE A 148 15.37 -11.44 -16.69
N GLU A 149 16.03 -11.58 -17.85
CA GLU A 149 15.41 -11.11 -19.10
C GLU A 149 14.02 -11.73 -19.16
N ASP A 150 12.98 -10.90 -19.23
CA ASP A 150 11.58 -11.32 -19.35
C ASP A 150 11.41 -12.18 -20.61
N LYS A 151 11.74 -13.47 -20.50
CA LYS A 151 11.20 -14.48 -21.39
C LYS A 151 9.74 -14.59 -21.01
N ALA A 152 8.93 -13.78 -21.69
CA ALA A 152 7.48 -13.78 -21.67
C ALA A 152 6.94 -15.21 -21.72
N SER A 153 6.80 -15.85 -20.56
CA SER A 153 5.86 -16.92 -20.41
C SER A 153 4.49 -16.24 -20.50
N LYS A 154 3.80 -16.46 -21.62
CA LYS A 154 2.39 -16.09 -21.84
C LYS A 154 1.49 -16.80 -20.81
N LYS A 155 1.61 -16.47 -19.53
CA LYS A 155 0.48 -16.53 -18.61
C LYS A 155 -0.26 -15.23 -18.81
N GLU A 156 -1.59 -15.28 -18.92
CA GLU A 156 -2.42 -14.08 -18.84
C GLU A 156 -1.89 -13.20 -17.71
N ASN A 157 -1.47 -11.98 -18.04
CA ASN A 157 -0.79 -11.11 -17.10
C ASN A 157 -1.71 -10.83 -15.91
N ASP A 158 -1.39 -11.41 -14.75
CA ASP A 158 -1.94 -11.03 -13.45
C ASP A 158 -1.37 -9.65 -13.08
N THR A 159 -1.76 -8.62 -13.83
CA THR A 159 -1.38 -7.24 -13.56
C THR A 159 -2.33 -6.69 -12.50
N TYR A 160 -1.77 -6.30 -11.36
CA TYR A 160 -2.52 -5.66 -10.28
C TYR A 160 -2.33 -4.14 -10.34
N HIS A 161 -3.34 -3.40 -9.91
CA HIS A 161 -3.35 -1.94 -9.94
C HIS A 161 -3.85 -1.33 -8.64
N PHE A 162 -3.17 -0.27 -8.19
CA PHE A 162 -3.50 0.48 -6.98
C PHE A 162 -4.32 1.73 -7.32
N VAL A 163 -5.38 1.97 -6.55
CA VAL A 163 -6.18 3.21 -6.59
C VAL A 163 -6.37 3.78 -5.18
N GLY A 164 -6.48 5.10 -5.08
CA GLY A 164 -6.77 5.77 -3.82
C GLY A 164 -8.23 6.20 -3.70
N TYR A 165 -8.78 6.20 -2.49
CA TYR A 165 -10.08 6.82 -2.16
C TYR A 165 -9.88 7.85 -1.04
N ILE A 166 -10.47 9.03 -1.19
CA ILE A 166 -10.31 10.10 -0.19
C ILE A 166 -11.55 11.02 -0.16
N PRO A 167 -12.02 11.44 1.04
CA PRO A 167 -12.96 12.53 1.17
C PRO A 167 -12.27 13.88 1.02
N VAL A 168 -12.73 14.73 0.10
CA VAL A 168 -12.26 16.12 -0.03
C VAL A 168 -13.46 17.05 -0.08
N LYS A 169 -13.52 18.00 0.87
CA LYS A 169 -14.60 18.99 0.99
C LYS A 169 -16.00 18.34 0.97
N GLY A 170 -16.16 17.25 1.75
CA GLY A 170 -17.42 16.53 1.87
C GLY A 170 -17.83 15.70 0.64
N THR A 171 -16.96 15.53 -0.36
CA THR A 171 -17.22 14.68 -1.54
C THR A 171 -16.20 13.54 -1.57
N LEU A 172 -16.66 12.32 -1.86
CA LEU A 172 -15.78 11.16 -2.01
C LEU A 172 -15.20 11.11 -3.43
N TYR A 173 -13.89 10.98 -3.54
CA TYR A 173 -13.20 10.83 -4.82
C TYR A 173 -12.40 9.52 -4.87
N GLU A 174 -12.35 8.93 -6.06
CA GLU A 174 -11.41 7.88 -6.43
C GLU A 174 -10.30 8.48 -7.29
N LEU A 175 -9.06 8.21 -6.90
CA LEU A 175 -7.82 8.68 -7.52
C LEU A 175 -7.12 7.51 -8.18
N ASP A 176 -7.52 7.21 -9.42
CA ASP A 176 -6.92 6.17 -10.25
C ASP A 176 -5.94 6.82 -11.24
N GLY A 177 -4.64 6.52 -11.10
CA GLY A 177 -3.60 7.08 -11.96
C GLY A 177 -3.73 6.73 -13.45
N LEU A 178 -4.45 5.66 -13.81
CA LEU A 178 -4.66 5.26 -15.20
C LEU A 178 -5.83 6.01 -15.87
N LYS A 179 -6.66 6.72 -15.09
CA LYS A 179 -7.80 7.49 -15.60
C LYS A 179 -7.39 8.92 -15.99
N GLU A 180 -8.24 9.57 -16.78
CA GLU A 180 -8.03 10.97 -17.21
C GLU A 180 -8.13 11.98 -16.07
N GLY A 181 -8.80 11.63 -14.97
CA GLY A 181 -9.03 12.48 -13.81
C GLY A 181 -9.58 11.70 -12.63
N PRO A 182 -9.72 12.34 -11.45
CA PRO A 182 -10.44 11.79 -10.31
C PRO A 182 -11.87 11.42 -10.70
N VAL A 183 -12.38 10.32 -10.16
CA VAL A 183 -13.78 9.94 -10.29
C VAL A 183 -14.54 10.46 -9.07
N ASP A 184 -15.58 11.24 -9.31
CA ASP A 184 -16.48 11.77 -8.29
C ASP A 184 -17.56 10.75 -7.94
N HIS A 185 -17.55 10.27 -6.70
CA HIS A 185 -18.52 9.30 -6.17
C HIS A 185 -19.72 9.95 -5.46
N GLY A 186 -19.75 11.28 -5.36
CA GLY A 186 -20.85 12.03 -4.77
C GLY A 186 -20.55 12.64 -3.39
N VAL A 187 -21.49 13.49 -2.95
CA VAL A 187 -21.43 14.18 -1.67
C VAL A 187 -21.74 13.20 -0.54
N ILE A 188 -20.90 13.21 0.48
CA ILE A 188 -21.04 12.41 1.69
C ILE A 188 -22.11 13.09 2.58
N PRO A 189 -23.17 12.39 3.00
CA PRO A 189 -24.18 12.95 3.90
C PRO A 189 -23.60 13.34 5.26
N ASP A 190 -24.03 14.48 5.82
CA ASP A 190 -23.52 15.02 7.10
C ASP A 190 -23.69 14.05 8.30
N ASN A 191 -24.65 13.13 8.22
CA ASN A 191 -24.97 12.15 9.26
C ASN A 191 -24.26 10.80 9.06
N CYS A 192 -23.28 10.73 8.15
CA CYS A 192 -22.63 9.49 7.75
C CYS A 192 -21.11 9.66 7.76
N SER A 193 -20.39 8.67 8.29
CA SER A 193 -18.94 8.61 8.11
C SER A 193 -18.62 8.42 6.62
N TRP A 194 -17.55 9.04 6.15
CA TRP A 194 -17.10 8.88 4.76
C TRP A 194 -16.75 7.42 4.44
N VAL A 195 -16.29 6.65 5.43
CA VAL A 195 -15.99 5.22 5.27
C VAL A 195 -17.26 4.40 5.08
N ASP A 196 -18.31 4.69 5.85
CA ASP A 196 -19.62 4.04 5.70
C ASP A 196 -20.23 4.34 4.32
N TYR A 197 -20.02 5.56 3.82
CA TYR A 197 -20.41 5.98 2.47
C TYR A 197 -19.58 5.26 1.39
N ALA A 198 -18.27 5.08 1.59
CA ALA A 198 -17.37 4.39 0.66
C ALA A 198 -17.59 2.87 0.62
N ARG A 199 -18.03 2.26 1.72
CA ARG A 199 -18.23 0.81 1.84
C ARG A 199 -19.03 0.18 0.69
N PRO A 200 -20.27 0.61 0.35
CA PRO A 200 -21.02 0.00 -0.75
C PRO A 200 -20.34 0.15 -2.11
N ILE A 201 -19.55 1.21 -2.31
CA ILE A 201 -18.77 1.44 -3.53
C ILE A 201 -17.62 0.41 -3.61
N LEU A 202 -16.90 0.22 -2.51
CA LEU A 202 -15.82 -0.75 -2.39
C LEU A 202 -16.33 -2.19 -2.49
N GLU A 203 -17.42 -2.53 -1.82
CA GLU A 203 -18.04 -3.86 -1.89
C GLU A 203 -18.45 -4.20 -3.33
N LYS A 204 -19.05 -3.26 -4.06
CA LYS A 204 -19.38 -3.43 -5.48
C LYS A 204 -18.13 -3.68 -6.32
N ARG A 205 -17.00 -3.05 -5.99
CA ARG A 205 -15.71 -3.27 -6.67
C ARG A 205 -15.10 -4.63 -6.31
N MET A 206 -15.15 -5.02 -5.04
CA MET A 206 -14.70 -6.34 -4.55
C MET A 206 -15.49 -7.48 -5.19
N GLN A 207 -16.81 -7.32 -5.40
CA GLN A 207 -17.64 -8.31 -6.08
C GLN A 207 -17.22 -8.58 -7.54
N LYS A 208 -16.55 -7.62 -8.20
CA LYS A 208 -16.00 -7.82 -9.55
C LYS A 208 -14.68 -8.60 -9.53
N CYS A 209 -14.03 -8.73 -8.38
CA CYS A 209 -12.79 -9.49 -8.22
C CYS A 209 -13.13 -10.98 -8.07
N VAL A 210 -13.41 -11.65 -9.19
CA VAL A 210 -13.93 -13.04 -9.27
C VAL A 210 -13.08 -14.04 -8.47
N ASP A 211 -11.76 -13.83 -8.44
CA ASP A 211 -10.81 -14.74 -7.77
C ASP A 211 -10.60 -14.40 -6.28
N GLY A 212 -11.26 -13.37 -5.74
CA GLY A 212 -11.05 -12.87 -4.38
C GLY A 212 -9.70 -12.18 -4.17
N ASN A 213 -8.90 -11.99 -5.23
CA ASN A 213 -7.59 -11.37 -5.17
C ASN A 213 -7.71 -9.84 -5.20
N PHE A 214 -7.81 -9.25 -4.02
CA PHE A 214 -7.71 -7.81 -3.80
C PHE A 214 -7.06 -7.54 -2.44
N ASN A 215 -6.62 -6.31 -2.22
CA ASN A 215 -6.15 -5.85 -0.92
C ASN A 215 -6.70 -4.45 -0.66
N LEU A 216 -7.05 -4.16 0.58
CA LEU A 216 -7.52 -2.85 1.01
C LEU A 216 -6.72 -2.42 2.23
N MET A 217 -6.16 -1.21 2.16
CA MET A 217 -5.44 -0.60 3.28
C MET A 217 -6.05 0.77 3.58
N ALA A 218 -6.00 1.18 4.84
CA ALA A 218 -6.31 2.53 5.29
C ALA A 218 -5.04 3.28 5.65
N VAL A 219 -4.92 4.52 5.18
CA VAL A 219 -3.97 5.50 5.73
C VAL A 219 -4.63 6.11 6.96
N VAL A 220 -4.02 5.93 8.13
CA VAL A 220 -4.54 6.37 9.43
C VAL A 220 -3.47 7.15 10.20
N PRO A 221 -3.85 7.97 11.20
CA PRO A 221 -2.89 8.52 12.14
C PRO A 221 -2.13 7.42 12.89
N ASN A 222 -0.84 7.68 13.19
CA ASN A 222 0.01 6.71 13.86
C ASN A 222 -0.49 6.40 15.28
N ARG A 223 -0.89 5.15 15.52
CA ARG A 223 -1.56 4.71 16.75
C ARG A 223 -0.68 4.88 17.97
N LEU A 224 0.60 4.53 17.84
CA LEU A 224 1.57 4.67 18.92
C LEU A 224 1.67 6.14 19.39
N SER A 225 1.84 7.07 18.45
CA SER A 225 1.92 8.51 18.75
C SER A 225 0.62 9.02 19.38
N MET A 226 -0.54 8.54 18.94
CA MET A 226 -1.83 8.90 19.54
C MET A 226 -1.92 8.44 20.99
N TYR A 227 -1.63 7.17 21.28
CA TYR A 227 -1.70 6.63 22.63
C TYR A 227 -0.68 7.28 23.56
N GLU A 228 0.54 7.57 23.09
CA GLU A 228 1.55 8.27 23.88
C GLU A 228 1.13 9.72 24.23
N LYS A 229 0.49 10.44 23.30
CA LYS A 229 -0.08 11.77 23.57
C LYS A 229 -1.22 11.70 24.59
N GLN A 230 -2.16 10.78 24.42
CA GLN A 230 -3.28 10.57 25.35
C GLN A 230 -2.80 10.20 26.75
N LEU A 231 -1.83 9.29 26.85
CA LEU A 231 -1.23 8.88 28.12
C LEU A 231 -0.55 10.07 28.82
N THR A 232 0.20 10.87 28.08
CA THR A 232 0.86 12.08 28.60
C THR A 232 -0.17 13.08 29.16
N GLN A 233 -1.24 13.34 28.41
CA GLN A 233 -2.31 14.24 28.81
C GLN A 233 -3.08 13.73 30.03
N LEU A 234 -3.35 12.42 30.11
CA LEU A 234 -4.01 11.83 31.28
C LEU A 234 -3.13 11.95 32.52
N ARG A 235 -1.83 11.65 32.42
CA ARG A 235 -0.90 11.79 33.54
C ARG A 235 -0.75 13.22 34.05
N SER A 236 -0.87 14.22 33.17
CA SER A 236 -0.84 15.63 33.58
C SER A 236 -2.16 16.11 34.23
N THR A 237 -3.28 15.44 33.96
CA THR A 237 -4.62 15.91 34.35
C THR A 237 -5.26 15.06 35.46
N ALA A 238 -4.76 13.86 35.73
CA ALA A 238 -5.42 12.89 36.61
C ALA A 238 -4.88 12.86 38.05
N GLY A 239 -5.78 13.07 39.02
CA GLY A 239 -5.73 12.37 40.32
C GLY A 239 -6.23 10.93 40.18
N ASN A 240 -6.32 10.17 41.29
CA ASN A 240 -6.54 8.70 41.39
C ASN A 240 -7.70 8.02 40.58
N LYS A 241 -8.47 8.70 39.73
CA LYS A 241 -9.62 8.15 38.99
C LYS A 241 -9.32 7.65 37.56
N SER A 242 -8.06 7.63 37.13
CA SER A 242 -7.68 7.27 35.75
C SER A 242 -6.75 6.05 35.64
N ALA A 243 -6.62 5.25 36.69
CA ALA A 243 -5.69 4.11 36.72
C ALA A 243 -5.99 3.08 35.62
N ASP A 244 -7.25 2.65 35.48
CA ASP A 244 -7.66 1.64 34.50
C ASP A 244 -7.39 2.07 33.05
N LEU A 245 -7.68 3.34 32.73
CA LEU A 245 -7.46 3.91 31.39
C LEU A 245 -5.96 4.07 31.09
N ILE A 246 -5.16 4.41 32.09
CA ILE A 246 -3.70 4.46 31.97
C ILE A 246 -3.15 3.07 31.67
N GLU A 247 -3.59 2.05 32.40
CA GLU A 247 -3.17 0.66 32.18
C GLU A 247 -3.57 0.17 30.78
N GLU A 248 -4.78 0.50 30.33
CA GLU A 248 -5.23 0.18 28.97
C GLU A 248 -4.36 0.84 27.89
N LEU A 249 -4.05 2.13 28.04
CA LEU A 249 -3.18 2.84 27.10
C LEU A 249 -1.75 2.28 27.11
N GLU A 250 -1.20 1.94 28.27
CA GLU A 250 0.12 1.31 28.39
C GLU A 250 0.16 -0.04 27.68
N ARG A 251 -0.90 -0.85 27.83
CA ARG A 251 -1.04 -2.11 27.09
C ARG A 251 -1.12 -1.88 25.57
N ASN A 252 -1.90 -0.90 25.13
CA ASN A 252 -2.02 -0.58 23.71
C ASN A 252 -0.70 -0.08 23.11
N ILE A 253 0.05 0.76 23.84
CA ILE A 253 1.40 1.20 23.47
C ILE A 253 2.36 0.00 23.36
N ALA A 254 2.30 -0.95 24.30
CA ALA A 254 3.12 -2.15 24.24
C ALA A 254 2.80 -3.00 23.01
N ASN A 255 1.53 -3.18 22.69
CA ASN A 255 1.08 -3.90 21.50
C ASN A 255 1.55 -3.22 20.21
N GLU A 256 1.42 -1.90 20.10
CA GLU A 256 1.89 -1.15 18.93
C GLU A 256 3.41 -1.20 18.77
N LYS A 257 4.17 -1.15 19.87
CA LYS A 257 5.63 -1.34 19.85
C LYS A 257 6.01 -2.73 19.36
N GLN A 258 5.27 -3.76 19.77
CA GLN A 258 5.49 -5.13 19.30
C GLN A 258 5.14 -5.28 17.81
N LYS A 259 4.02 -4.69 17.34
CA LYS A 259 3.64 -4.64 15.92
C LYS A 259 4.73 -3.99 15.08
N ALA A 260 5.23 -2.82 15.51
CA ALA A 260 6.31 -2.10 14.83
C ALA A 260 7.62 -2.91 14.79
N ALA A 261 7.97 -3.62 15.87
CA ALA A 261 9.16 -4.47 15.91
C ALA A 261 9.05 -5.65 14.92
N SER A 262 7.89 -6.32 14.87
CA SER A 262 7.62 -7.40 13.92
C SER A 262 7.68 -6.91 12.46
N CYS A 263 7.05 -5.77 12.17
CA CYS A 263 7.10 -5.14 10.84
C CYS A 263 8.54 -4.83 10.41
N ARG A 264 9.35 -4.28 11.32
CA ARG A 264 10.77 -4.01 11.06
C ARG A 264 11.55 -5.28 10.76
N GLN A 265 11.30 -6.36 11.50
CA GLN A 265 11.94 -7.65 11.24
C GLN A 265 11.57 -8.20 9.86
N GLU A 266 10.30 -8.07 9.45
CA GLU A 266 9.85 -8.52 8.14
C GLU A 266 10.48 -7.70 7.01
N ASN A 267 10.59 -6.38 7.16
CA ASN A 267 11.30 -5.55 6.19
C ASN A 267 12.80 -5.89 6.07
N ILE A 268 13.45 -6.31 7.17
CA ILE A 268 14.82 -6.82 7.12
C ILE A 268 14.87 -8.12 6.30
N ARG A 269 13.91 -9.03 6.48
CA ARG A 269 13.83 -10.29 5.72
C ARG A 269 13.61 -10.03 4.23
N ARG A 270 12.64 -9.19 3.87
CA ARG A 270 12.34 -8.82 2.47
C ARG A 270 13.56 -8.31 1.70
N ARG A 271 14.42 -7.56 2.38
CA ARG A 271 15.63 -6.95 1.80
C ARG A 271 16.87 -7.84 1.90
N HIS A 272 16.79 -8.97 2.59
CA HIS A 272 17.94 -9.82 2.82
C HIS A 272 18.32 -10.61 1.56
N ASN A 273 19.61 -10.64 1.24
CA ASN A 273 20.12 -11.51 0.18
C ASN A 273 20.24 -12.96 0.70
N TYR A 274 19.28 -13.80 0.36
CA TYR A 274 19.29 -15.21 0.73
C TYR A 274 20.18 -16.10 -0.15
N LEU A 275 20.78 -15.60 -1.24
CA LEU A 275 21.59 -16.43 -2.14
C LEU A 275 22.78 -17.09 -1.44
N PRO A 276 23.60 -16.37 -0.63
CA PRO A 276 24.69 -17.02 0.11
C PRO A 276 24.19 -18.14 1.03
N LEU A 277 23.08 -17.91 1.74
CA LEU A 277 22.47 -18.92 2.61
C LEU A 277 22.03 -20.16 1.80
N ILE A 278 21.38 -19.95 0.65
CA ILE A 278 20.92 -21.03 -0.23
C ILE A 278 22.11 -21.84 -0.75
N ILE A 279 23.17 -21.17 -1.21
CA ILE A 279 24.37 -21.84 -1.72
C ILE A 279 25.03 -22.67 -0.63
N GLU A 280 25.23 -22.12 0.57
CA GLU A 280 25.84 -22.86 1.67
C GLU A 280 24.96 -24.03 2.15
N LEU A 281 23.64 -23.85 2.20
CA LEU A 281 22.72 -24.94 2.51
C LEU A 281 22.82 -26.08 1.49
N LEU A 282 22.92 -25.76 0.19
CA LEU A 282 23.08 -26.77 -0.86
C LEU A 282 24.42 -27.50 -0.75
N LYS A 283 25.51 -26.81 -0.38
CA LYS A 283 26.81 -27.44 -0.14
C LYS A 283 26.75 -28.42 1.03
N ILE A 284 26.20 -27.99 2.18
CA ILE A 284 26.07 -28.85 3.38
C ILE A 284 25.25 -30.11 3.04
N LEU A 285 24.10 -29.95 2.35
CA LEU A 285 23.29 -31.10 1.94
C LEU A 285 24.01 -32.05 0.99
N ALA A 286 24.91 -31.53 0.13
CA ALA A 286 25.70 -32.34 -0.77
C ALA A 286 26.80 -33.10 -0.01
N GLU A 287 27.49 -32.45 0.91
CA GLU A 287 28.51 -33.04 1.78
C GLU A 287 27.93 -34.17 2.65
N ASP A 288 26.74 -33.94 3.21
CA ASP A 288 26.01 -34.94 4.01
C ASP A 288 25.33 -36.03 3.15
N SER A 289 25.49 -36.00 1.82
CA SER A 289 24.87 -36.93 0.86
C SER A 289 23.32 -36.96 0.89
N CYS A 290 22.68 -35.98 1.52
CA CYS A 290 21.23 -35.84 1.66
C CYS A 290 20.57 -35.07 0.49
N LEU A 291 21.36 -34.37 -0.33
CA LEU A 291 20.84 -33.51 -1.40
C LEU A 291 20.07 -34.30 -2.46
N LEU A 292 20.64 -35.39 -2.98
CA LEU A 292 20.02 -36.19 -4.04
C LEU A 292 18.70 -36.82 -3.59
N GLU A 293 18.66 -37.34 -2.36
CA GLU A 293 17.45 -37.89 -1.76
C GLU A 293 16.35 -36.82 -1.68
N SER A 294 16.70 -35.64 -1.17
CA SER A 294 15.78 -34.51 -1.03
C SER A 294 15.22 -34.05 -2.38
N VAL A 295 16.08 -33.96 -3.41
CA VAL A 295 15.67 -33.59 -4.77
C VAL A 295 14.75 -34.64 -5.38
N ASN A 296 15.06 -35.93 -5.22
CA ASN A 296 14.22 -37.01 -5.73
C ASN A 296 12.85 -37.03 -5.05
N LYS A 297 12.82 -36.86 -3.72
CA LYS A 297 11.57 -36.75 -2.96
C LYS A 297 10.73 -35.56 -3.44
N ALA A 298 11.35 -34.39 -3.61
CA ALA A 298 10.67 -33.21 -4.14
C ALA A 298 10.14 -33.42 -5.57
N LYS A 299 10.90 -34.12 -6.43
CA LYS A 299 10.48 -34.46 -7.80
C LYS A 299 9.24 -35.36 -7.81
N THR A 300 9.20 -36.39 -6.96
CA THR A 300 8.04 -37.27 -6.83
C THR A 300 6.80 -36.50 -6.40
N ILE A 301 6.90 -35.68 -5.35
CA ILE A 301 5.80 -34.82 -4.87
C ILE A 301 5.35 -33.85 -5.97
N GLY A 302 6.29 -33.26 -6.72
CA GLY A 302 6.00 -32.37 -7.84
C GLY A 302 5.18 -33.03 -8.94
N LEU A 303 5.53 -34.27 -9.31
CA LEU A 303 4.80 -35.06 -10.30
C LEU A 303 3.38 -35.42 -9.83
N GLU A 304 3.22 -35.77 -8.55
CA GLU A 304 1.91 -36.06 -7.94
C GLU A 304 0.99 -34.83 -7.98
N ARG A 305 1.51 -33.66 -7.57
CA ARG A 305 0.77 -32.39 -7.63
C ARG A 305 0.35 -32.03 -9.06
N HIS A 306 1.23 -32.24 -10.04
CA HIS A 306 0.92 -31.97 -11.44
C HIS A 306 -0.21 -32.88 -11.94
N LYS A 307 -0.14 -34.19 -11.67
CA LYS A 307 -1.20 -35.14 -12.02
C LYS A 307 -2.55 -34.77 -11.39
N ALA A 308 -2.56 -34.38 -10.11
CA ALA A 308 -3.76 -33.94 -9.42
C ALA A 308 -4.41 -32.69 -10.06
N LYS A 309 -3.61 -31.69 -10.45
CA LYS A 309 -4.09 -30.49 -11.14
C LYS A 309 -4.68 -30.79 -12.52
N THR A 310 -4.07 -31.71 -13.29
CA THR A 310 -4.57 -32.10 -14.62
C THR A 310 -5.88 -32.90 -14.55
N ILE A 311 -6.12 -33.63 -13.47
CA ILE A 311 -7.39 -34.36 -13.25
C ILE A 311 -8.50 -33.38 -12.85
N SER A 312 -8.19 -32.38 -12.02
CA SER A 312 -9.15 -31.36 -11.57
C SER A 312 -9.59 -30.37 -12.66
N THR A 313 -8.83 -30.23 -13.75
CA THR A 313 -9.15 -29.33 -14.88
C THR A 313 -9.90 -30.04 -16.02
N LYS A 314 -10.08 -31.37 -15.93
CA LYS A 314 -10.81 -32.19 -16.92
C LYS A 314 -12.21 -32.61 -16.46
N LYS A 315 -12.62 -32.23 -15.26
CA LYS A 315 -13.99 -32.37 -14.74
C LYS A 315 -14.67 -31.01 -14.76
#